data_AF-A0A5N9A3P1-F1
#
_entry.id   AF-A0A5N9A3P1-F1
#
_cell.length_a   1.000
_cell.length_b   1.000
_cell.length_c   1.000
_cell.angle_alpha   90.00
_cell.angle_beta   90.00
_cell.angle_gamma   90.00
#
_symmetry.space_group_name_H-M   'P 1'
#
loop_
_entity.id
_entity.type
_entity.pdbx_description
1 polymer ?
#
loop_
_entity_poly.entity_id
_entity_poly.type
_entity_poly.pdbx_seq_one_letter_code
_entity_poly.pdbx_strand_id
1 'polypeptide(L)'
;MIRISKPRLLPALAGLALALVVACGSSAATPALRPTATPTDPDAITPILATTVLEVGEQRVAFLLATSKGIITAPSAMVTPVYLDGEVSGQTLEAEFNAWPYGTRGAYSTHANFDRAGRWRLDIAVDNPGGHDQTQIEVEVLEESQVPAIGSIAPSSVTKTLATHGSIEKISTDYTPDLDLYQLTIKDAVANPMASVVVFASPAFCTSPTCGPQVDAVSELQNRYDGKANFI
;
A
#
# COMPACT_ATOMS: atom_id res chain seq x y z
N MET A 1 -29.23 26.69 91.85
CA MET A 1 -30.46 26.56 91.02
C MET A 1 -30.15 25.61 89.87
N ILE A 2 -30.71 24.39 89.88
CA ILE A 2 -31.68 23.85 88.88
C ILE A 2 -30.99 23.58 87.51
N ARG A 3 -30.49 22.38 87.17
CA ARG A 3 -31.10 21.07 86.78
C ARG A 3 -31.84 21.12 85.41
N ILE A 4 -31.56 20.10 84.57
CA ILE A 4 -32.42 19.50 83.50
C ILE A 4 -32.39 20.29 82.16
N SER A 5 -32.42 19.76 80.92
CA SER A 5 -32.88 18.50 80.32
C SER A 5 -32.30 18.32 78.91
N LYS A 6 -32.16 17.07 78.44
CA LYS A 6 -32.38 16.73 77.02
C LYS A 6 -33.89 16.46 76.81
N PRO A 7 -34.44 16.57 75.59
CA PRO A 7 -34.81 15.32 74.90
C PRO A 7 -34.69 15.33 73.36
N ARG A 8 -34.71 14.11 72.82
CA ARG A 8 -34.79 13.70 71.41
C ARG A 8 -36.18 13.97 70.81
N LEU A 9 -36.30 14.07 69.48
CA LEU A 9 -37.28 13.35 68.62
C LEU A 9 -37.12 13.71 67.12
N LEU A 10 -37.02 12.66 66.29
CA LEU A 10 -37.19 12.63 64.81
C LEU A 10 -38.69 12.78 64.44
N PRO A 11 -39.15 12.65 63.17
CA PRO A 11 -38.59 12.94 61.83
C PRO A 11 -39.57 13.82 60.97
N ALA A 12 -39.17 14.31 59.79
CA ALA A 12 -40.14 14.63 58.74
C ALA A 12 -39.50 14.51 57.34
N LEU A 13 -40.10 13.63 56.53
CA LEU A 13 -39.82 13.44 55.13
C LEU A 13 -40.10 14.71 54.33
N ALA A 14 -39.20 15.06 53.42
CA ALA A 14 -39.55 15.75 52.18
C ALA A 14 -38.67 15.18 51.07
N GLY A 15 -39.26 14.29 50.27
CA GLY A 15 -38.63 13.75 49.08
C GLY A 15 -38.48 14.85 48.03
N LEU A 16 -37.26 15.03 47.54
CA LEU A 16 -36.98 15.83 46.36
C LEU A 16 -36.45 14.86 45.29
N ALA A 17 -37.33 14.52 44.35
CA ALA A 17 -36.99 13.72 43.18
C ALA A 17 -36.05 14.53 42.28
N LEU A 18 -34.77 14.15 42.25
CA LEU A 18 -33.78 14.70 41.34
C LEU A 18 -33.97 14.03 39.96
N ALA A 19 -34.47 14.79 38.99
CA ALA A 19 -34.56 14.36 37.61
C ALA A 19 -33.13 14.23 37.03
N LEU A 20 -32.66 13.01 36.83
CA LEU A 20 -31.47 12.73 36.04
C LEU A 20 -31.80 12.96 34.56
N VAL A 21 -31.31 14.08 34.02
CA VAL A 21 -31.25 14.30 32.58
C VAL A 21 -30.14 13.41 32.03
N VAL A 22 -30.53 12.30 31.40
CA VAL A 22 -29.63 11.46 30.60
C VAL A 22 -29.25 12.25 29.36
N ALA A 23 -28.06 12.85 29.38
CA ALA A 23 -27.42 13.37 28.19
C ALA A 23 -26.99 12.18 27.32
N CYS A 24 -27.79 11.82 26.31
CA CYS A 24 -27.36 10.95 25.24
C CYS A 24 -26.22 11.65 24.49
N GLY A 25 -24.99 11.22 24.75
CA GLY A 25 -23.86 11.54 23.90
C GLY A 25 -24.16 11.06 22.48
N SER A 26 -24.21 11.99 21.53
CA SER A 26 -24.23 11.68 20.12
C SER A 26 -22.89 11.04 19.76
N SER A 27 -22.81 9.72 19.78
CA SER A 27 -21.80 9.01 19.01
C SER A 27 -22.06 9.33 17.55
N ALA A 28 -21.22 10.18 16.96
CA ALA A 28 -21.14 10.33 15.52
C ALA A 28 -20.82 8.93 14.96
N ALA A 29 -21.82 8.30 14.36
CA ALA A 29 -21.62 7.09 13.60
C ALA A 29 -20.68 7.43 12.45
N THR A 30 -19.49 6.81 12.45
CA THR A 30 -18.65 6.72 11.26
C THR A 30 -19.54 6.27 10.10
N PRO A 31 -19.54 6.94 8.94
CA PRO A 31 -20.31 6.44 7.81
C PRO A 31 -19.76 5.05 7.47
N ALA A 32 -20.56 4.02 7.68
CA ALA A 32 -20.30 2.71 7.15
C ALA A 32 -20.16 2.86 5.64
N LEU A 33 -19.01 2.47 5.09
CA LEU A 33 -18.82 2.28 3.66
C LEU A 33 -19.94 1.35 3.18
N ARG A 34 -20.95 1.92 2.51
CA ARG A 34 -21.90 1.12 1.74
C ARG A 34 -21.08 0.35 0.71
N PRO A 35 -21.31 -0.96 0.53
CA PRO A 35 -20.75 -1.66 -0.62
C PRO A 35 -21.20 -0.91 -1.88
N THR A 36 -20.23 -0.35 -2.60
CA THR A 36 -20.43 0.16 -3.95
C THR A 36 -21.07 -0.97 -4.77
N ALA A 37 -22.06 -0.59 -5.57
CA ALA A 37 -22.90 -1.48 -6.37
C ALA A 37 -22.11 -2.65 -6.98
N THR A 38 -22.72 -3.84 -6.98
CA THR A 38 -22.29 -4.99 -7.77
C THR A 38 -21.95 -4.52 -9.19
N PRO A 39 -20.80 -4.89 -9.78
CA PRO A 39 -20.51 -4.57 -11.16
C PRO A 39 -21.69 -5.01 -12.02
N THR A 40 -22.29 -4.06 -12.75
CA THR A 40 -23.49 -4.30 -13.57
C THR A 40 -23.18 -5.19 -14.77
N ASP A 41 -21.89 -5.41 -15.05
CA ASP A 41 -21.37 -6.31 -16.07
C ASP A 41 -20.24 -7.17 -15.45
N PRO A 42 -20.37 -8.51 -15.39
CA PRO A 42 -19.32 -9.40 -14.90
C PRO A 42 -18.02 -9.33 -15.73
N ASP A 43 -18.09 -8.84 -16.97
CA ASP A 43 -16.97 -8.71 -17.90
C ASP A 43 -16.33 -7.31 -17.87
N ALA A 44 -16.82 -6.39 -17.03
CA ALA A 44 -16.22 -5.08 -16.84
C ALA A 44 -14.80 -5.18 -16.25
N ILE A 45 -13.86 -4.46 -16.87
CA ILE A 45 -12.48 -4.40 -16.43
C ILE A 45 -12.33 -3.36 -15.31
N THR A 46 -11.85 -3.82 -14.16
CA THR A 46 -11.40 -3.00 -13.04
C THR A 46 -9.87 -2.86 -13.10
N PRO A 47 -9.34 -1.66 -13.41
CA PRO A 47 -7.90 -1.42 -13.36
C PRO A 47 -7.46 -1.17 -11.91
N ILE A 48 -6.28 -1.68 -11.56
CA ILE A 48 -5.66 -1.49 -10.25
C ILE A 48 -4.25 -0.95 -10.48
N LEU A 49 -4.02 0.30 -10.09
CA LEU A 49 -2.70 0.93 -10.23
C LEU A 49 -1.71 0.33 -9.23
N ALA A 50 -0.55 -0.11 -9.71
CA ALA A 50 0.56 -0.56 -8.88
C ALA A 50 1.60 0.54 -8.66
N THR A 51 1.89 1.36 -9.69
CA THR A 51 2.75 2.54 -9.54
C THR A 51 1.96 3.72 -9.00
N THR A 52 2.00 3.95 -7.69
CA THR A 52 1.18 4.99 -7.02
C THR A 52 1.86 6.35 -6.90
N VAL A 53 3.15 6.44 -7.22
CA VAL A 53 3.91 7.69 -7.23
C VAL A 53 4.50 7.87 -8.62
N LEU A 54 4.10 8.95 -9.28
CA LEU A 54 4.59 9.36 -10.59
C LEU A 54 5.03 10.81 -10.49
N GLU A 55 6.08 11.16 -11.21
CA GLU A 55 6.57 12.54 -11.34
C GLU A 55 6.90 12.85 -12.80
N VAL A 56 7.16 14.13 -13.10
CA VAL A 56 7.58 14.57 -14.43
C VAL A 56 8.82 13.80 -14.90
N GLY A 57 8.80 13.37 -16.16
CA GLY A 57 9.85 12.57 -16.80
C GLY A 57 9.39 11.16 -17.17
N GLU A 58 10.38 10.30 -17.48
CA GLU A 58 10.14 8.90 -17.82
C GLU A 58 9.85 8.08 -16.56
N GLN A 59 8.64 7.53 -16.47
CA GLN A 59 8.15 6.78 -15.32
C GLN A 59 7.71 5.37 -15.72
N ARG A 60 8.06 4.39 -14.88
CA ARG A 60 7.54 3.03 -15.03
C ARG A 60 6.10 2.95 -14.52
N VAL A 61 5.15 2.80 -15.44
CA VAL A 61 3.74 2.63 -15.12
C VAL A 61 3.43 1.13 -15.04
N ALA A 62 2.97 0.66 -13.88
CA ALA A 62 2.54 -0.72 -13.67
C ALA A 62 1.11 -0.77 -13.13
N PHE A 63 0.31 -1.71 -13.64
CA PHE A 63 -1.10 -1.88 -13.29
C PHE A 63 -1.57 -3.32 -13.51
N LEU A 64 -2.67 -3.69 -12.86
CA LEU A 64 -3.37 -4.96 -13.06
C LEU A 64 -4.73 -4.66 -13.70
N LEU A 65 -5.23 -5.61 -14.48
CA LEU A 65 -6.58 -5.59 -15.04
C LEU A 65 -7.34 -6.80 -14.52
N ALA A 66 -8.46 -6.56 -13.83
CA ALA A 66 -9.26 -7.60 -13.21
C ALA A 66 -10.70 -7.57 -13.71
N THR A 67 -11.33 -8.73 -13.82
CA THR A 67 -12.77 -8.92 -14.03
C THR A 67 -13.36 -9.73 -12.88
N SER A 68 -14.68 -9.98 -12.89
CA SER A 68 -15.29 -10.89 -11.92
C SER A 68 -14.76 -12.35 -12.04
N LYS A 69 -14.16 -12.71 -13.17
CA LYS A 69 -13.62 -14.05 -13.46
C LYS A 69 -12.15 -14.21 -13.04
N GLY A 70 -11.43 -13.12 -12.81
CA GLY A 70 -10.01 -13.12 -12.45
C GLY A 70 -9.19 -12.01 -13.11
N ILE A 71 -7.86 -12.12 -13.01
CA ILE A 71 -6.92 -11.18 -13.65
C ILE A 71 -6.82 -11.50 -15.14
N ILE A 72 -6.78 -10.46 -15.97
CA ILE A 72 -6.51 -10.57 -17.40
C ILE A 72 -5.00 -10.77 -17.59
N THR A 73 -4.63 -11.81 -18.34
CA THR A 73 -3.23 -12.22 -18.57
C THR A 73 -2.88 -12.26 -20.05
N ALA A 74 -3.58 -11.49 -20.90
CA ALA A 74 -3.18 -11.28 -22.29
C ALA A 74 -1.73 -10.78 -22.33
N PRO A 75 -0.91 -11.16 -23.33
CA PRO A 75 0.53 -10.89 -23.33
C PRO A 75 0.88 -9.40 -23.29
N SER A 76 0.00 -8.54 -23.82
CA SER A 76 0.17 -7.09 -23.77
C SER A 76 -1.15 -6.33 -23.67
N ALA A 77 -1.06 -5.06 -23.28
CA ALA A 77 -2.14 -4.08 -23.27
C ALA A 77 -1.61 -2.76 -23.87
N MET A 78 -2.45 -2.06 -24.63
CA MET A 78 -2.14 -0.72 -25.14
C MET A 78 -2.53 0.33 -24.10
N VAL A 79 -1.67 1.31 -23.88
CA VAL A 79 -1.86 2.38 -22.90
C VAL A 79 -1.62 3.71 -23.57
N THR A 80 -2.61 4.60 -23.53
CA THR A 80 -2.50 5.97 -24.05
C THR A 80 -2.64 6.95 -22.89
N PRO A 81 -1.56 7.62 -22.46
CA PRO A 81 -1.66 8.71 -21.49
C PRO A 81 -2.38 9.92 -22.09
N VAL A 82 -3.29 10.54 -21.34
CA VAL A 82 -4.02 11.74 -21.73
C VAL A 82 -3.94 12.75 -20.60
N TYR A 83 -3.38 13.93 -20.88
CA TYR A 83 -3.37 15.02 -19.92
C TYR A 83 -4.76 15.64 -19.85
N LEU A 84 -5.37 15.63 -18.66
CA LEU A 84 -6.78 16.01 -18.51
C LEU A 84 -7.00 17.51 -18.61
N ASP A 85 -6.03 18.32 -18.16
CA ASP A 85 -6.13 19.77 -18.22
C ASP A 85 -5.71 20.26 -19.62
N GLY A 86 -6.62 20.13 -20.59
CA GLY A 86 -6.41 20.50 -21.99
C GLY A 86 -6.60 19.37 -22.99
N GLU A 87 -6.93 18.16 -22.52
CA GLU A 87 -7.19 16.96 -23.33
C GLU A 87 -6.12 16.66 -24.38
N VAL A 88 -4.86 16.63 -23.93
CA VAL A 88 -3.71 16.34 -24.80
C VAL A 88 -3.35 14.86 -24.67
N SER A 89 -3.56 14.09 -25.75
CA SER A 89 -3.15 12.69 -25.81
C SER A 89 -1.65 12.56 -26.11
N GLY A 90 -0.98 11.72 -25.34
CA GLY A 90 0.37 11.24 -25.61
C GLY A 90 0.40 10.09 -26.62
N GLN A 91 1.59 9.51 -26.80
CA GLN A 91 1.77 8.33 -27.63
C GLN A 91 1.14 7.10 -26.98
N THR A 92 0.51 6.24 -27.79
CA THR A 92 0.08 4.90 -27.36
C THR A 92 1.31 4.00 -27.18
N LEU A 93 1.40 3.39 -26.01
CA LEU A 93 2.49 2.53 -25.56
C LEU A 93 1.98 1.10 -25.43
N GLU A 94 2.85 0.14 -25.69
CA GLU A 94 2.59 -1.26 -25.36
C GLU A 94 3.09 -1.55 -23.94
N ALA A 95 2.24 -2.14 -23.11
CA ALA A 95 2.56 -2.62 -21.78
C ALA A 95 2.62 -4.14 -21.78
N GLU A 96 3.75 -4.70 -21.36
CA GLU A 96 3.98 -6.14 -21.34
C GLU A 96 3.44 -6.76 -20.05
N PHE A 97 2.82 -7.94 -20.15
CA PHE A 97 2.38 -8.69 -18.99
C PHE A 97 3.56 -9.42 -18.33
N ASN A 98 3.80 -9.11 -17.05
CA ASN A 98 4.84 -9.72 -16.24
C ASN A 98 4.21 -10.70 -15.24
N ALA A 99 4.39 -12.00 -15.49
CA ALA A 99 3.94 -13.04 -14.57
C ALA A 99 4.72 -12.97 -13.25
N TRP A 100 4.00 -13.02 -12.13
CA TRP A 100 4.59 -13.12 -10.80
C TRP A 100 4.95 -14.58 -10.46
N PRO A 101 5.81 -14.80 -9.46
CA PRO A 101 6.05 -16.13 -8.92
C PRO A 101 4.75 -16.89 -8.65
N TYR A 102 4.76 -18.21 -8.87
CA TYR A 102 3.61 -19.12 -8.75
C TYR A 102 2.50 -18.94 -9.81
N GLY A 103 2.75 -18.16 -10.87
CA GLY A 103 2.17 -18.32 -12.21
C GLY A 103 0.69 -18.00 -12.40
N THR A 104 -0.05 -17.66 -11.34
CA THR A 104 -1.50 -17.38 -11.41
C THR A 104 -1.82 -15.88 -11.47
N ARG A 105 -0.81 -15.01 -11.41
CA ARG A 105 -0.94 -13.56 -11.28
C ARG A 105 0.18 -12.85 -12.02
N GLY A 106 -0.01 -11.56 -12.26
CA GLY A 106 0.98 -10.70 -12.86
C GLY A 106 0.49 -9.26 -12.97
N ALA A 107 1.33 -8.41 -13.51
CA ALA A 107 1.01 -7.00 -13.78
C ALA A 107 1.52 -6.60 -15.15
N TYR A 108 0.79 -5.70 -15.81
CA TYR A 108 1.27 -5.01 -16.98
C TYR A 108 2.27 -3.95 -16.57
N SER A 109 3.31 -3.72 -17.36
CA SER A 109 4.14 -2.52 -17.21
C SER A 109 4.68 -1.96 -18.50
N THR A 110 4.81 -0.64 -18.55
CA THR A 110 5.45 0.11 -19.63
C THR A 110 6.20 1.32 -19.05
N HIS A 111 6.95 2.03 -19.88
CA HIS A 111 7.56 3.31 -19.51
C HIS A 111 6.85 4.43 -20.28
N ALA A 112 6.26 5.37 -19.54
CA ALA A 112 5.58 6.53 -20.10
C ALA A 112 6.35 7.79 -19.70
N ASN A 113 6.54 8.70 -20.65
CA ASN A 113 7.11 10.02 -20.36
C ASN A 113 5.99 11.02 -20.09
N PHE A 114 5.97 11.60 -18.90
CA PHE A 114 5.06 12.68 -18.52
C PHE A 114 5.79 14.01 -18.60
N ASP A 115 5.34 14.91 -19.46
CA ASP A 115 6.06 16.16 -19.75
C ASP A 115 5.70 17.32 -18.81
N ARG A 116 4.73 17.12 -17.92
CA ARG A 116 4.22 18.10 -16.96
C ARG A 116 3.48 17.46 -15.80
N ALA A 117 3.47 18.14 -14.66
CA ALA A 117 2.69 17.75 -13.50
C ALA A 117 1.18 17.96 -13.70
N GLY A 118 0.39 17.27 -12.88
CA GLY A 118 -1.07 17.35 -12.81
C GLY A 118 -1.75 16.02 -13.08
N ARG A 119 -3.05 16.09 -13.38
CA ARG A 119 -3.88 14.89 -13.58
C ARG A 119 -3.75 14.36 -15.00
N TRP A 120 -3.49 13.07 -15.07
CA TRP A 120 -3.48 12.31 -16.30
C TRP A 120 -4.50 11.17 -16.22
N ARG A 121 -5.02 10.76 -17.37
CA ARG A 121 -5.81 9.55 -17.54
C ARG A 121 -5.04 8.59 -18.42
N LEU A 122 -4.96 7.34 -18.02
CA LEU A 122 -4.43 6.26 -18.83
C LEU A 122 -5.61 5.54 -19.49
N ASP A 123 -5.74 5.71 -20.80
CA ASP A 123 -6.70 4.97 -21.61
C ASP A 123 -6.09 3.62 -21.96
N ILE A 124 -6.65 2.53 -21.44
CA ILE A 124 -6.08 1.18 -21.52
C ILE A 124 -6.98 0.32 -22.42
N ALA A 125 -6.38 -0.37 -23.38
CA ALA A 125 -7.03 -1.38 -24.20
C ALA A 125 -6.28 -2.73 -24.08
N VAL A 126 -6.99 -3.83 -23.85
CA VAL A 126 -6.44 -5.17 -23.73
C VAL A 126 -7.37 -6.16 -24.42
N ASP A 127 -6.81 -7.21 -25.02
CA ASP A 127 -7.62 -8.33 -25.53
C ASP A 127 -8.24 -9.08 -24.34
N ASN A 128 -9.54 -8.85 -24.10
CA ASN A 128 -10.32 -9.52 -23.08
C ASN A 128 -11.33 -10.47 -23.74
N PRO A 129 -11.06 -11.79 -23.75
CA PRO A 129 -11.96 -12.78 -24.38
C PRO A 129 -13.41 -12.77 -23.85
N GLY A 130 -13.66 -12.11 -22.71
CA GLY A 130 -14.94 -12.05 -22.04
C GLY A 130 -15.83 -10.84 -22.35
N GLY A 131 -15.33 -9.75 -22.93
CA GLY A 131 -16.15 -8.54 -23.09
C GLY A 131 -15.36 -7.25 -23.31
N HIS A 132 -15.78 -6.14 -22.70
CA HIS A 132 -15.22 -4.81 -22.96
C HIS A 132 -13.69 -4.78 -22.82
N ASP A 133 -13.01 -4.48 -23.94
CA ASP A 133 -11.54 -4.46 -24.04
C ASP A 133 -10.91 -3.18 -23.50
N GLN A 134 -11.70 -2.21 -23.04
CA GLN A 134 -11.23 -0.88 -22.70
C GLN A 134 -11.56 -0.51 -21.25
N THR A 135 -10.63 0.20 -20.62
CA THR A 135 -10.82 0.81 -19.31
C THR A 135 -9.96 2.06 -19.17
N GLN A 136 -10.19 2.82 -18.10
CA GLN A 136 -9.46 4.06 -17.84
C GLN A 136 -9.06 4.12 -16.38
N ILE A 137 -7.88 4.69 -16.11
CA ILE A 137 -7.45 4.99 -14.74
C ILE A 137 -6.84 6.39 -14.68
N GLU A 138 -7.27 7.18 -13.72
CA GLU A 138 -6.68 8.49 -13.45
C GLU A 138 -5.46 8.35 -12.54
N VAL A 139 -4.42 9.13 -12.83
CA VAL A 139 -3.18 9.18 -12.08
C VAL A 139 -2.79 10.64 -11.86
N GLU A 140 -2.15 10.92 -10.73
CA GLU A 140 -1.56 12.22 -10.44
C GLU A 140 -0.06 12.16 -10.72
N VAL A 141 0.45 13.09 -11.51
CA VAL A 141 1.88 13.25 -11.80
C VAL A 141 2.39 14.46 -11.02
N LEU A 142 3.33 14.22 -10.12
CA LEU A 142 3.95 15.25 -9.30
C LEU A 142 5.00 16.04 -10.07
N GLU A 143 5.23 17.29 -9.67
CA GLU A 143 6.39 18.06 -10.18
C GLU A 143 7.70 17.46 -9.67
N GLU A 144 7.72 17.02 -8.41
CA GLU A 144 8.86 16.40 -7.75
C GLU A 144 8.37 15.36 -6.71
N SER A 145 9.00 14.20 -6.69
CA SER A 145 8.74 13.11 -5.75
C SER A 145 9.73 13.12 -4.58
N GLN A 146 9.28 12.63 -3.42
CA GLN A 146 10.17 12.31 -2.30
C GLN A 146 10.87 10.95 -2.46
N VAL A 147 10.48 10.18 -3.48
CA VAL A 147 11.13 8.91 -3.82
C VAL A 147 12.49 9.24 -4.42
N PRO A 148 13.59 8.65 -3.92
CA PRO A 148 14.92 8.87 -4.49
C PRO A 148 14.96 8.51 -5.99
N ALA A 149 15.41 9.45 -6.81
CA ALA A 149 15.55 9.25 -8.26
C ALA A 149 16.64 8.21 -8.58
N ILE A 150 16.52 7.57 -9.75
CA ILE A 150 17.54 6.65 -10.27
C ILE A 150 18.89 7.39 -10.37
N GLY A 151 19.96 6.78 -9.86
CA GLY A 151 21.30 7.37 -9.83
C GLY A 151 21.58 8.29 -8.65
N SER A 152 20.58 8.62 -7.83
CA SER A 152 20.78 9.33 -6.57
C SER A 152 21.40 8.44 -5.49
N ILE A 153 22.05 9.05 -4.49
CA ILE A 153 22.57 8.32 -3.33
C ILE A 153 21.38 7.88 -2.47
N ALA A 154 21.32 6.59 -2.15
CA ALA A 154 20.27 6.04 -1.31
C ALA A 154 20.26 6.70 0.10
N PRO A 155 19.08 7.02 0.66
CA PRO A 155 18.98 7.58 2.00
C PRO A 155 19.61 6.66 3.06
N SER A 156 20.54 7.21 3.84
CA SER A 156 21.13 6.48 4.97
C SER A 156 20.13 6.35 6.12
N SER A 157 19.89 5.12 6.58
CA SER A 157 19.01 4.83 7.72
C SER A 157 19.64 3.80 8.66
N VAL A 158 19.58 4.05 9.97
CA VAL A 158 20.00 3.07 10.99
C VAL A 158 18.84 2.11 11.23
N THR A 159 18.68 1.14 10.33
CA THR A 159 17.67 0.08 10.47
C THR A 159 18.00 -0.86 11.62
N LYS A 160 16.97 -1.52 12.17
CA LYS A 160 17.17 -2.49 13.26
C LYS A 160 17.84 -3.74 12.71
N THR A 161 18.74 -4.32 13.50
CA THR A 161 19.44 -5.57 13.20
C THR A 161 19.37 -6.52 14.39
N LEU A 162 19.69 -7.79 14.17
CA LEU A 162 19.80 -8.78 15.24
C LEU A 162 20.85 -8.38 16.29
N ALA A 163 21.98 -7.82 15.87
CA ALA A 163 23.02 -7.34 16.78
C ALA A 163 22.54 -6.21 17.71
N THR A 164 21.64 -5.36 17.25
CA THR A 164 21.16 -4.19 18.01
C THR A 164 19.91 -4.46 18.85
N HIS A 165 19.07 -5.42 18.45
CA HIS A 165 17.76 -5.66 19.09
C HIS A 165 17.60 -7.08 19.67
N GLY A 166 18.55 -7.97 19.42
CA GLY A 166 18.76 -9.26 20.09
C GLY A 166 17.77 -10.38 19.74
N SER A 167 16.51 -10.07 19.41
CA SER A 167 15.49 -11.06 19.07
C SER A 167 14.75 -10.67 17.79
N ILE A 168 14.55 -11.67 16.92
CA ILE A 168 13.98 -11.50 15.58
C ILE A 168 12.52 -11.03 15.64
N GLU A 169 11.78 -11.44 16.67
CA GLU A 169 10.38 -11.12 16.89
C GLU A 169 10.13 -9.63 17.17
N LYS A 170 11.19 -8.85 17.47
CA LYS A 170 11.11 -7.40 17.67
C LYS A 170 11.32 -6.59 16.39
N ILE A 171 11.79 -7.25 15.32
CA ILE A 171 12.23 -6.59 14.09
C ILE A 171 11.60 -7.19 12.83
N SER A 172 11.06 -8.40 12.91
CA SER A 172 10.28 -9.01 11.84
C SER A 172 8.95 -9.55 12.36
N THR A 173 7.95 -9.52 11.48
CA THR A 173 6.65 -10.15 11.70
C THR A 173 6.56 -11.53 11.06
N ASP A 174 7.55 -11.88 10.23
CA ASP A 174 7.60 -13.16 9.51
C ASP A 174 7.59 -14.34 10.50
N TYR A 175 6.91 -15.42 10.12
CA TYR A 175 6.85 -16.66 10.89
C TYR A 175 8.12 -17.51 10.72
N THR A 176 8.79 -17.42 9.57
CA THR A 176 10.02 -18.14 9.25
C THR A 176 11.05 -17.19 8.63
N PRO A 177 11.50 -16.17 9.38
CA PRO A 177 12.38 -15.13 8.85
C PRO A 177 13.74 -15.69 8.44
N ASP A 178 14.22 -15.26 7.29
CA ASP A 178 15.62 -15.36 6.92
C ASP A 178 16.46 -14.40 7.77
N LEU A 179 17.23 -14.93 8.71
CA LEU A 179 18.01 -14.14 9.66
C LEU A 179 19.13 -13.34 8.99
N ASP A 180 19.57 -13.73 7.80
CA ASP A 180 20.69 -13.08 7.12
C ASP A 180 20.28 -11.72 6.53
N LEU A 181 18.99 -11.49 6.28
CA LEU A 181 18.45 -10.17 5.90
C LEU A 181 18.52 -9.14 7.05
N TYR A 182 18.70 -9.58 8.29
CA TYR A 182 18.65 -8.70 9.48
C TYR A 182 20.03 -8.43 10.11
N GLN A 183 21.11 -8.64 9.36
CA GLN A 183 22.49 -8.49 9.87
C GLN A 183 23.07 -7.09 9.65
N LEU A 184 22.65 -6.40 8.58
CA LEU A 184 23.25 -5.15 8.12
C LEU A 184 22.27 -3.98 8.17
N THR A 185 22.74 -2.79 8.54
CA THR A 185 21.92 -1.57 8.45
C THR A 185 21.95 -0.98 7.06
N ILE A 186 20.89 -0.26 6.64
CA ILE A 186 20.92 0.50 5.38
C ILE A 186 22.08 1.51 5.37
N LYS A 187 22.34 2.17 6.50
CA LYS A 187 23.49 3.08 6.66
C LYS A 187 24.82 2.40 6.31
N ASP A 188 25.06 1.21 6.84
CA ASP A 188 26.32 0.49 6.61
C ASP A 188 26.42 -0.05 5.18
N ALA A 189 25.28 -0.43 4.57
CA ALA A 189 25.20 -0.78 3.15
C ALA A 189 25.56 0.39 2.24
N VAL A 190 24.99 1.57 2.49
CA VAL A 190 25.30 2.80 1.74
C VAL A 190 26.76 3.22 1.88
N ALA A 191 27.39 2.91 3.01
CA ALA A 191 28.78 3.28 3.28
C ALA A 191 29.83 2.33 2.66
N ASN A 192 29.41 1.20 2.08
CA ASN A 192 30.32 0.22 1.49
C ASN A 192 30.09 0.07 -0.02
N PRO A 193 31.08 -0.45 -0.79
CA PRO A 193 31.02 -0.45 -2.25
C PRO A 193 30.19 -1.59 -2.86
N MET A 194 29.56 -2.45 -2.05
CA MET A 194 28.79 -3.58 -2.56
C MET A 194 27.40 -3.14 -3.02
N ALA A 195 26.93 -3.72 -4.13
CA ALA A 195 25.54 -3.59 -4.55
C ALA A 195 24.63 -4.06 -3.41
N SER A 196 23.49 -3.40 -3.22
CA SER A 196 22.57 -3.69 -2.11
C SER A 196 21.16 -3.88 -2.64
N VAL A 197 20.50 -4.95 -2.21
CA VAL A 197 19.08 -5.20 -2.44
C VAL A 197 18.36 -5.01 -1.11
N VAL A 198 17.36 -4.13 -1.08
CA VAL A 198 16.61 -3.81 0.13
C VAL A 198 15.13 -4.09 -0.11
N VAL A 199 14.49 -4.84 0.79
CA VAL A 199 13.06 -5.13 0.73
C VAL A 199 12.29 -4.43 1.85
N PHE A 200 11.28 -3.64 1.48
CA PHE A 200 10.33 -3.06 2.42
C PHE A 200 9.04 -3.88 2.40
N ALA A 201 8.86 -4.76 3.38
CA ALA A 201 7.73 -5.68 3.44
C ALA A 201 7.11 -5.80 4.83
N SER A 202 5.90 -6.35 4.88
CA SER A 202 5.20 -6.72 6.11
C SER A 202 4.75 -8.20 6.04
N PRO A 203 5.69 -9.16 6.16
CA PRO A 203 5.49 -10.55 5.71
C PRO A 203 4.26 -11.26 6.28
N ALA A 204 3.93 -11.05 7.56
CA ALA A 204 2.77 -11.70 8.18
C ALA A 204 1.47 -10.90 8.09
N PHE A 205 1.52 -9.63 7.68
CA PHE A 205 0.32 -8.78 7.56
C PHE A 205 -0.21 -8.70 6.13
N CYS A 206 0.52 -9.24 5.17
CA CYS A 206 0.02 -9.37 3.82
C CYS A 206 -0.93 -10.54 3.70
N THR A 207 -2.22 -10.23 3.82
CA THR A 207 -3.33 -11.17 3.63
C THR A 207 -3.50 -11.61 2.18
N SER A 208 -2.87 -10.90 1.23
CA SER A 208 -2.89 -11.24 -0.18
C SER A 208 -1.58 -11.94 -0.58
N PRO A 209 -1.63 -13.02 -1.39
CA PRO A 209 -0.43 -13.71 -1.88
C PRO A 209 0.52 -12.87 -2.74
N THR A 210 0.26 -11.58 -2.96
CA THR A 210 1.12 -10.68 -3.73
C THR A 210 2.31 -10.17 -2.91
N CYS A 211 2.22 -10.15 -1.58
CA CYS A 211 3.31 -9.65 -0.73
C CYS A 211 4.00 -10.70 0.15
N GLY A 212 3.54 -11.96 0.14
CA GLY A 212 4.31 -13.11 0.64
C GLY A 212 5.60 -13.41 -0.14
N PRO A 213 5.59 -13.52 -1.49
CA PRO A 213 6.77 -13.97 -2.25
C PRO A 213 7.92 -12.97 -2.34
N GLN A 214 7.76 -11.72 -1.88
CA GLN A 214 8.78 -10.70 -2.09
C GLN A 214 10.01 -10.92 -1.22
N VAL A 215 9.81 -11.26 0.07
CA VAL A 215 10.92 -11.57 0.98
C VAL A 215 11.57 -12.89 0.57
N ASP A 216 10.77 -13.91 0.24
CA ASP A 216 11.27 -15.19 -0.26
C ASP A 216 12.15 -15.02 -1.51
N ALA A 217 11.73 -14.21 -2.48
CA ALA A 217 12.52 -13.94 -3.68
C ALA A 217 13.84 -13.22 -3.36
N VAL A 218 13.86 -12.33 -2.36
CA VAL A 218 15.08 -11.65 -1.90
C VAL A 218 16.01 -12.64 -1.21
N SER A 219 15.48 -13.54 -0.37
CA SER A 219 16.24 -14.65 0.23
C SER A 219 16.81 -15.60 -0.82
N GLU A 220 16.05 -15.95 -1.87
CA GLU A 220 16.57 -16.75 -2.98
C GLU A 220 17.70 -16.03 -3.74
N LEU A 221 17.58 -14.72 -3.95
CA LEU A 221 18.63 -13.91 -4.56
C LEU A 221 19.87 -13.84 -3.67
N GLN A 222 19.69 -13.65 -2.36
CA GLN A 222 20.79 -13.68 -1.40
C GLN A 222 21.56 -14.99 -1.48
N ASN A 223 20.87 -16.13 -1.42
CA ASN A 223 21.51 -17.44 -1.54
C ASN A 223 22.30 -17.60 -2.86
N ARG A 224 21.82 -17.00 -3.96
CA ARG A 224 22.48 -17.06 -5.27
C ARG A 224 23.67 -16.12 -5.40
N TYR A 225 23.63 -14.97 -4.73
CA TYR A 225 24.63 -13.91 -4.81
C TYR A 225 25.37 -13.69 -3.49
N ASP A 226 25.44 -14.73 -2.67
CA ASP A 226 26.11 -14.70 -1.37
C ASP A 226 27.55 -14.18 -1.51
N GLY A 227 27.92 -13.26 -0.62
CA GLY A 227 29.19 -12.54 -0.63
C GLY A 227 29.43 -11.59 -1.81
N LYS A 228 28.47 -11.38 -2.71
CA LYS A 228 28.59 -10.48 -3.89
C LYS A 228 27.73 -9.23 -3.80
N ALA A 229 26.74 -9.21 -2.92
CA ALA A 229 25.85 -8.08 -2.67
C ALA A 229 25.36 -8.11 -1.21
N ASN A 230 24.92 -6.96 -0.72
CA ASN A 230 24.20 -6.86 0.54
C ASN A 230 22.72 -7.15 0.32
N PHE A 231 22.09 -7.83 1.27
CA PHE A 231 20.66 -8.10 1.28
C PHE A 231 20.10 -7.67 2.62
N ILE A 232 19.05 -6.84 2.60
CA ILE A 232 18.44 -6.19 3.77
C ILE A 232 16.92 -6.27 3.67
#